data_AF-A0A832H461-F1
#
_entry.id   AF-A0A832H461-F1
#
_cell.length_a   1.000
_cell.length_b   1.000
_cell.length_c   1.000
_cell.angle_alpha   90.00
_cell.angle_beta   90.00
_cell.angle_gamma   90.00
#
_symmetry.space_group_name_H-M   'P 1'
#
loop_
_entity.id
_entity.type
_entity.pdbx_description
1 polymer ?
#
loop_
_entity_poly.entity_id
_entity_poly.type
_entity_poly.pdbx_seq_one_letter_code
_entity_poly.pdbx_strand_id
1 'polypeptide(L)'
;MTLNNGLGNAHENSNPEGHSNSSLATDSSNSFDKHPVMNQPINAMERHEEDVRSNNIVPGSVAKIKVIGVGGGGGNAVNRMIASDVSGVEFWSINTDAQALEGSDAPKRLQVGQKLTRGLGAGGNPAIGQKAAEESRDEIATALEGSDLVFITA
;
A
#
# COMPACT_ATOMS: atom_id res chain seq x y z
N MET A 1 -16.93 -45.29 -26.34
CA MET A 1 -18.42 -45.35 -26.28
C MET A 1 -18.93 -43.94 -26.43
N THR A 2 -19.93 -43.73 -27.28
CA THR A 2 -20.58 -42.44 -27.53
C THR A 2 -21.71 -42.19 -26.52
N LEU A 3 -22.01 -40.92 -26.20
CA LEU A 3 -23.29 -40.26 -26.54
C LEU A 3 -23.30 -38.79 -26.07
N ASN A 4 -24.35 -38.05 -26.46
CA ASN A 4 -24.34 -36.59 -26.67
C ASN A 4 -25.66 -35.93 -26.16
N ASN A 5 -25.76 -34.60 -26.28
CA ASN A 5 -26.93 -33.71 -26.06
C ASN A 5 -27.24 -33.31 -24.59
N GLY A 6 -27.75 -32.09 -24.29
CA GLY A 6 -27.90 -30.89 -25.14
C GLY A 6 -29.00 -29.90 -24.69
N LEU A 7 -28.76 -28.59 -24.95
CA LEU A 7 -29.71 -27.46 -25.11
C LEU A 7 -30.48 -26.87 -23.90
N GLY A 8 -30.57 -25.54 -23.87
CA GLY A 8 -31.40 -24.73 -22.94
C GLY A 8 -31.17 -23.21 -23.07
N ASN A 9 -32.02 -22.50 -23.81
CA ASN A 9 -31.98 -21.05 -24.10
C ASN A 9 -32.16 -20.16 -22.84
N ALA A 10 -31.42 -19.06 -22.65
CA ALA A 10 -31.50 -17.72 -23.28
C ALA A 10 -32.69 -16.84 -22.84
N HIS A 11 -32.38 -15.61 -22.37
CA HIS A 11 -33.33 -14.50 -22.25
C HIS A 11 -32.60 -13.15 -22.31
N GLU A 12 -32.86 -12.38 -23.35
CA GLU A 12 -32.54 -10.95 -23.41
C GLU A 12 -33.62 -10.14 -22.68
N ASN A 13 -33.29 -8.91 -22.26
CA ASN A 13 -34.23 -7.81 -22.47
C ASN A 13 -33.51 -6.45 -22.55
N SER A 14 -34.03 -5.57 -23.41
CA SER A 14 -33.44 -4.29 -23.80
C SER A 14 -34.31 -3.09 -23.38
N ASN A 15 -33.67 -1.91 -23.34
CA ASN A 15 -34.00 -0.68 -24.08
C ASN A 15 -33.96 0.63 -23.24
N PRO A 16 -33.63 1.82 -23.82
CA PRO A 16 -33.25 3.02 -23.05
C PRO A 16 -34.07 4.32 -23.34
N GLU A 17 -33.60 5.43 -22.75
CA GLU A 17 -33.73 6.86 -23.13
C GLU A 17 -35.04 7.69 -22.93
N GLY A 18 -34.82 9.02 -22.81
CA GLY A 18 -35.79 10.13 -22.69
C GLY A 18 -35.22 11.24 -21.76
N HIS A 19 -34.58 12.33 -22.25
CA HIS A 19 -35.17 13.59 -22.80
C HIS A 19 -36.06 14.36 -21.77
N SER A 20 -36.05 15.71 -21.63
CA SER A 20 -35.53 16.81 -22.47
C SER A 20 -35.37 18.17 -21.73
N ASN A 21 -34.63 19.09 -22.35
CA ASN A 21 -34.44 20.53 -22.13
C ASN A 21 -35.64 21.40 -21.66
N SER A 22 -35.31 22.59 -21.09
CA SER A 22 -35.76 23.97 -21.45
C SER A 22 -35.81 24.87 -20.20
N SER A 23 -35.63 26.19 -20.17
CA SER A 23 -35.03 27.25 -21.01
C SER A 23 -35.36 28.61 -20.33
N LEU A 24 -34.56 29.66 -20.56
CA LEU A 24 -34.89 31.11 -20.66
C LEU A 24 -36.22 31.70 -20.09
N ALA A 25 -36.32 32.95 -19.62
CA ALA A 25 -35.40 34.07 -19.34
C ALA A 25 -36.22 35.28 -18.78
N THR A 26 -35.56 36.42 -18.48
CA THR A 26 -36.16 37.77 -18.22
C THR A 26 -37.11 37.85 -17.00
N ASP A 27 -37.39 38.97 -16.32
CA ASP A 27 -36.99 40.39 -16.41
C ASP A 27 -36.91 40.93 -14.93
N SER A 28 -36.78 42.21 -14.54
CA SER A 28 -36.87 43.52 -15.20
C SER A 28 -36.07 44.61 -14.46
N SER A 29 -36.15 45.85 -14.95
CA SER A 29 -35.64 47.10 -14.35
C SER A 29 -36.46 47.61 -13.16
N ASN A 30 -35.81 48.28 -12.19
CA ASN A 30 -36.34 49.51 -11.61
C ASN A 30 -35.21 50.42 -11.06
N SER A 31 -35.35 51.75 -11.25
CA SER A 31 -34.28 52.73 -11.04
C SER A 31 -34.83 54.11 -10.61
N PHE A 32 -35.21 54.22 -9.35
CA PHE A 32 -35.51 55.43 -8.55
C PHE A 32 -35.35 54.97 -7.08
N ASP A 33 -34.72 55.67 -6.13
CA ASP A 33 -34.55 57.11 -5.95
C ASP A 33 -33.12 57.54 -5.56
N LYS A 34 -32.81 58.84 -5.74
CA LYS A 34 -31.60 59.50 -5.24
C LYS A 34 -31.89 60.28 -3.97
N HIS A 35 -31.11 60.10 -2.91
CA HIS A 35 -30.72 61.18 -2.00
C HIS A 35 -29.39 60.87 -1.30
N PRO A 36 -28.55 61.88 -0.98
CA PRO A 36 -27.20 61.65 -0.48
C PRO A 36 -27.17 61.51 1.05
N VAL A 37 -26.59 60.41 1.54
CA VAL A 37 -26.14 60.30 2.93
C VAL A 37 -24.63 60.45 2.95
N MET A 38 -24.15 61.64 3.32
CA MET A 38 -22.74 61.89 3.57
C MET A 38 -22.51 61.87 5.08
N ASN A 39 -21.86 60.82 5.59
CA ASN A 39 -21.28 60.83 6.92
C ASN A 39 -19.87 60.20 6.89
N GLN A 40 -19.00 60.69 7.75
CA GLN A 40 -17.54 60.55 7.65
C GLN A 40 -17.00 59.19 8.13
N PRO A 41 -15.72 58.84 7.85
CA PRO A 41 -15.32 57.45 7.73
C PRO A 41 -15.20 56.74 9.08
N ILE A 42 -15.77 55.53 9.15
CA ILE A 42 -15.38 54.56 10.17
C ILE A 42 -14.04 53.93 9.74
N ASN A 43 -13.02 54.07 10.58
CA ASN A 43 -11.76 53.32 10.45
C ASN A 43 -12.05 51.84 10.74
N ALA A 44 -12.56 51.13 9.73
CA ALA A 44 -12.71 49.69 9.77
C ALA A 44 -11.34 49.04 9.58
N MET A 45 -10.75 48.67 10.70
CA MET A 45 -9.76 47.60 10.90
C MET A 45 -8.70 47.41 9.81
N GLU A 46 -7.44 47.54 10.23
CA GLU A 46 -6.34 46.81 9.60
C GLU A 46 -6.80 45.36 9.38
N ARG A 47 -6.90 44.95 8.11
CA ARG A 47 -7.06 43.54 7.80
C ARG A 47 -5.77 42.90 8.27
N HIS A 48 -5.82 42.22 9.40
CA HIS A 48 -4.83 41.21 9.72
C HIS A 48 -4.75 40.32 8.48
N GLU A 49 -3.59 40.34 7.84
CA GLU A 49 -3.20 39.28 6.94
C GLU A 49 -3.18 38.03 7.81
N GLU A 50 -4.26 37.25 7.78
CA GLU A 50 -4.25 35.91 8.33
C GLU A 50 -3.10 35.20 7.63
N ASP A 51 -2.04 34.98 8.39
CA ASP A 51 -0.80 34.37 7.93
C ASP A 51 -1.17 32.98 7.40
N VAL A 52 -1.39 32.91 6.08
CA VAL A 52 -1.78 31.71 5.37
C VAL A 52 -0.57 30.80 5.44
N ARG A 53 -0.47 30.08 6.55
CA ARG A 53 0.50 29.01 6.77
C ARG A 53 0.31 28.05 5.62
N SER A 54 1.16 28.21 4.61
CA SER A 54 1.03 27.51 3.36
C SER A 54 0.88 26.03 3.65
N ASN A 55 -0.06 25.36 2.96
CA ASN A 55 -0.23 23.91 3.01
C ASN A 55 0.96 23.16 2.33
N ASN A 56 2.18 23.68 2.53
CA ASN A 56 3.45 23.10 2.15
C ASN A 56 3.74 21.91 3.06
N ILE A 57 3.01 20.82 2.83
CA ILE A 57 3.42 19.48 3.23
C ILE A 57 4.73 19.21 2.48
N VAL A 58 5.86 19.46 3.14
CA VAL A 58 7.18 19.08 2.63
C VAL A 58 7.26 17.56 2.74
N PRO A 59 7.35 16.81 1.62
CA PRO A 59 7.49 15.35 1.70
C PRO A 59 8.81 15.00 2.37
N GLY A 60 8.75 14.14 3.39
CA GLY A 60 9.95 13.56 3.98
C GLY A 60 10.70 12.67 2.98
N SER A 61 11.94 12.28 3.31
CA SER A 61 12.67 11.28 2.55
C SER A 61 11.87 9.97 2.46
N VAL A 62 11.91 9.32 1.30
CA VAL A 62 11.27 8.00 1.09
C VAL A 62 11.85 6.99 2.09
N ALA A 63 10.99 6.39 2.91
CA ALA A 63 11.38 5.41 3.91
C ALA A 63 11.84 4.10 3.26
N LYS A 64 12.94 3.53 3.76
CA LYS A 64 13.48 2.24 3.36
C LYS A 64 12.77 1.12 4.12
N ILE A 65 11.77 0.53 3.48
CA ILE A 65 10.95 -0.54 4.05
C ILE A 65 11.50 -1.90 3.64
N LYS A 66 11.72 -2.80 4.60
CA LYS A 66 12.04 -4.21 4.33
C LYS A 66 10.90 -5.12 4.77
N VAL A 67 10.62 -6.17 3.98
CA VAL A 67 9.67 -7.22 4.31
C VAL A 67 10.43 -8.54 4.40
N ILE A 68 10.40 -9.14 5.59
CA ILE A 68 11.19 -10.32 5.96
C ILE A 68 10.24 -11.52 6.13
N GLY A 69 10.29 -12.45 5.20
CA GLY A 69 9.60 -13.74 5.29
C GLY A 69 10.45 -14.76 6.02
N VAL A 70 10.03 -15.19 7.20
CA VAL A 70 10.76 -16.14 8.06
C VAL A 70 10.14 -17.53 7.93
N GLY A 71 10.94 -18.55 7.66
CA GLY A 71 10.45 -19.92 7.52
C GLY A 71 9.56 -20.15 6.29
N GLY A 72 8.86 -21.28 6.25
CA GLY A 72 8.05 -21.68 5.11
C GLY A 72 6.76 -20.85 4.91
N GLY A 73 6.08 -20.46 5.99
CA GLY A 73 4.87 -19.64 5.92
C GLY A 73 5.20 -18.22 5.45
N GLY A 74 6.12 -17.56 6.16
CA GLY A 74 6.63 -16.24 5.81
C GLY A 74 7.25 -16.16 4.41
N GLY A 75 8.03 -17.16 4.00
CA GLY A 75 8.57 -17.26 2.63
C GLY A 75 7.47 -17.31 1.58
N ASN A 76 6.44 -18.15 1.78
CA ASN A 76 5.28 -18.21 0.89
C ASN A 76 4.49 -16.90 0.85
N ALA A 77 4.39 -16.17 1.97
CA ALA A 77 3.76 -14.85 2.01
C ALA A 77 4.56 -13.81 1.20
N VAL A 78 5.89 -13.82 1.30
CA VAL A 78 6.79 -12.98 0.49
C VAL A 78 6.67 -13.28 -1.00
N ASN A 79 6.71 -14.55 -1.40
CA ASN A 79 6.52 -14.94 -2.80
C ASN A 79 5.17 -14.41 -3.36
N ARG A 80 4.08 -14.45 -2.56
CA ARG A 80 2.78 -13.88 -2.96
C ARG A 80 2.78 -12.35 -3.05
N MET A 81 3.51 -11.65 -2.18
CA MET A 81 3.65 -10.19 -2.26
C MET A 81 4.42 -9.77 -3.50
N ILE A 82 5.49 -10.51 -3.86
CA ILE A 82 6.25 -10.33 -5.09
C ILE A 82 5.38 -10.59 -6.32
N ALA A 83 4.66 -11.73 -6.35
CA ALA A 83 3.75 -12.08 -7.44
C ALA A 83 2.51 -11.17 -7.56
N SER A 84 2.27 -10.31 -6.57
CA SER A 84 1.22 -9.27 -6.57
C SER A 84 1.77 -7.88 -6.91
N ASP A 85 3.01 -7.78 -7.40
CA ASP A 85 3.71 -6.54 -7.77
C ASP A 85 3.75 -5.48 -6.65
N VAL A 86 3.84 -5.91 -5.39
CA VAL A 86 4.00 -5.00 -4.24
C VAL A 86 5.35 -4.26 -4.37
N SER A 87 5.28 -2.95 -4.55
CA SER A 87 6.44 -2.08 -4.83
C SER A 87 6.80 -1.19 -3.64
N GLY A 88 7.98 -0.56 -3.70
CA GLY A 88 8.48 0.34 -2.65
C GLY A 88 9.04 -0.36 -1.41
N VAL A 89 9.20 -1.68 -1.44
CA VAL A 89 9.76 -2.48 -0.33
C VAL A 89 10.88 -3.41 -0.83
N GLU A 90 11.84 -3.73 0.04
CA GLU A 90 12.87 -4.74 -0.21
C GLU A 90 12.48 -6.08 0.41
N PHE A 91 12.35 -7.13 -0.40
CA PHE A 91 11.95 -8.46 0.04
C PHE A 91 13.15 -9.35 0.43
N TRP A 92 13.07 -9.93 1.62
CA TRP A 92 13.99 -10.92 2.14
C TRP A 92 13.27 -12.22 2.50
N SER A 93 13.89 -13.36 2.22
CA SER A 93 13.51 -14.66 2.76
C SER A 93 14.59 -15.17 3.70
N ILE A 94 14.20 -15.56 4.92
CA ILE A 94 15.10 -16.07 5.96
C ILE A 94 14.62 -17.45 6.39
N ASN A 95 15.46 -18.48 6.26
CA ASN A 95 15.06 -19.84 6.62
C ASN A 95 16.23 -20.69 7.12
N THR A 96 15.91 -21.76 7.84
CA THR A 96 16.86 -22.82 8.21
C THR A 96 16.99 -23.87 7.10
N ASP A 97 15.94 -24.03 6.29
CA ASP A 97 15.87 -24.99 5.18
C ASP A 97 16.49 -24.39 3.90
N ALA A 98 17.48 -25.08 3.34
CA ALA A 98 18.17 -24.68 2.10
C ALA A 98 17.24 -24.75 0.88
N GLN A 99 16.45 -25.81 0.76
CA GLN A 99 15.59 -26.08 -0.40
C GLN A 99 14.46 -25.05 -0.46
N ALA A 100 13.92 -24.65 0.70
CA ALA A 100 12.94 -23.58 0.79
C ALA A 100 13.51 -22.21 0.38
N LEU A 101 14.81 -21.95 0.57
CA LEU A 101 15.46 -20.72 0.11
C LEU A 101 15.79 -20.78 -1.38
N GLU A 102 16.21 -21.93 -1.92
CA GLU A 102 16.41 -22.12 -3.36
C GLU A 102 15.12 -21.81 -4.14
N GLY A 103 13.97 -22.27 -3.63
CA GLY A 103 12.64 -22.01 -4.20
C GLY A 103 11.95 -20.70 -3.83
N SER A 104 12.61 -19.76 -3.14
CA SER A 104 12.02 -18.44 -2.83
C SER A 104 12.13 -17.49 -4.02
N ASP A 105 11.12 -16.63 -4.22
CA ASP A 105 11.16 -15.56 -5.23
C ASP A 105 11.89 -14.31 -4.71
N ALA A 106 12.21 -14.24 -3.42
CA ALA A 106 12.87 -13.10 -2.79
C ALA A 106 14.26 -12.83 -3.43
N PRO A 107 14.56 -11.57 -3.83
CA PRO A 107 15.89 -11.20 -4.33
C PRO A 107 17.00 -11.32 -3.28
N LYS A 108 16.65 -11.21 -2.01
CA LYS A 108 17.56 -11.37 -0.87
C LYS A 108 17.17 -12.60 -0.06
N ARG A 109 18.15 -13.41 0.29
CA ARG A 109 17.96 -14.71 0.94
C ARG A 109 19.04 -14.89 1.99
N LEU A 110 18.65 -15.32 3.19
CA LEU A 110 19.58 -15.62 4.28
C LEU A 110 19.26 -17.01 4.86
N GLN A 111 20.26 -17.89 4.84
CA GLN A 111 20.19 -19.16 5.54
C GLN A 111 20.68 -18.96 6.98
N VAL A 112 19.89 -19.34 7.97
CA VAL A 112 20.23 -19.19 9.39
C VAL A 112 20.48 -20.54 10.06
N GLY A 113 21.38 -20.57 11.05
CA GLY A 113 21.71 -21.79 11.78
C GLY A 113 22.30 -22.89 10.92
N GLN A 114 23.19 -22.52 9.99
CA GLN A 114 23.78 -23.45 9.03
C GLN A 114 24.61 -24.54 9.74
N LYS A 115 25.28 -24.23 10.85
CA LYS A 115 26.05 -25.21 11.65
C LYS A 115 25.12 -26.12 12.45
N LEU A 116 24.07 -25.56 13.05
CA LEU A 116 23.08 -26.29 13.84
C LEU A 116 22.22 -27.25 13.00
N THR A 117 21.70 -26.79 11.85
CA THR A 117 20.70 -27.52 11.05
C THR A 117 21.28 -28.23 9.84
N ARG A 118 22.46 -27.80 9.36
CA ARG A 118 23.08 -28.24 8.09
C ARG A 118 22.17 -28.06 6.89
N GLY A 119 21.27 -27.06 6.95
CA GLY A 119 20.33 -26.73 5.88
C GLY A 119 19.10 -27.62 5.78
N LEU A 120 18.88 -28.53 6.73
CA LEU A 120 17.74 -29.46 6.76
C LEU A 120 16.48 -28.87 7.43
N GLY A 121 16.51 -27.59 7.78
CA GLY A 121 15.41 -26.93 8.49
C GLY A 121 15.36 -27.21 9.99
N ALA A 122 14.46 -26.49 10.69
CA ALA A 122 14.22 -26.64 12.12
C ALA A 122 13.28 -27.81 12.49
N GLY A 123 12.74 -28.56 11.50
CA GLY A 123 11.87 -29.71 11.74
C GLY A 123 10.57 -29.39 12.51
N GLY A 124 10.07 -28.15 12.42
CA GLY A 124 8.91 -27.69 13.19
C GLY A 124 9.19 -27.42 14.68
N ASN A 125 10.45 -27.52 15.15
CA ASN A 125 10.82 -27.26 16.53
C ASN A 125 11.22 -25.78 16.74
N PRO A 126 10.44 -24.98 17.49
CA PRO A 126 10.72 -23.55 17.68
C PRO A 126 12.07 -23.28 18.36
N ALA A 127 12.52 -24.16 19.26
CA ALA A 127 13.79 -24.01 19.97
C ALA A 127 15.01 -24.21 19.05
N ILE A 128 14.86 -24.96 17.94
CA ILE A 128 15.90 -25.05 16.91
C ILE A 128 15.89 -23.77 16.06
N GLY A 129 14.70 -23.27 15.69
CA GLY A 129 14.56 -22.01 14.96
C GLY A 129 15.14 -20.81 15.71
N GLN A 130 14.88 -20.71 17.02
CA GLN A 130 15.46 -19.69 17.90
C GLN A 130 17.00 -19.77 17.89
N LYS A 131 17.57 -20.93 18.18
CA LYS A 131 19.04 -21.11 18.22
C LYS A 131 19.70 -20.87 16.86
N ALA A 132 19.01 -21.19 15.77
CA ALA A 132 19.47 -20.89 14.42
C ALA A 132 19.53 -19.37 14.14
N ALA A 133 18.52 -18.61 14.59
CA ALA A 133 18.53 -17.16 14.51
C ALA A 133 19.57 -16.52 15.44
N GLU A 134 19.80 -17.09 16.63
CA GLU A 134 20.88 -16.67 17.55
C GLU A 134 22.28 -16.94 16.98
N GLU A 135 22.49 -18.09 16.30
CA GLU A 135 23.74 -18.43 15.61
C GLU A 135 24.08 -17.42 14.50
N SER A 136 23.07 -16.97 13.75
CA SER A 136 23.20 -16.04 12.62
C SER A 136 22.82 -14.59 12.98
N ARG A 137 22.91 -14.21 14.26
CA ARG A 137 22.47 -12.89 14.77
C ARG A 137 23.10 -11.72 14.00
N ASP A 138 24.39 -11.78 13.71
CA ASP A 138 25.11 -10.69 13.07
C ASP A 138 24.78 -10.61 11.57
N GLU A 139 24.54 -11.76 10.92
CA GLU A 139 24.05 -11.81 9.52
C GLU A 139 22.65 -11.22 9.39
N ILE A 140 21.77 -11.50 10.37
CA ILE A 140 20.43 -10.90 10.48
C ILE A 140 20.56 -9.39 10.73
N ALA A 141 21.48 -8.95 11.60
CA ALA A 141 21.70 -7.52 11.85
C ALA A 141 22.07 -6.79 10.54
N THR A 142 23.02 -7.32 9.77
CA THR A 142 23.40 -6.75 8.46
C THR A 142 22.29 -6.85 7.41
N ALA A 143 21.45 -7.90 7.43
CA ALA A 143 20.24 -7.93 6.60
C ALA A 143 19.26 -6.79 6.91
N LEU A 144 19.19 -6.36 8.18
CA LEU A 144 18.32 -5.28 8.65
C LEU A 144 18.96 -3.88 8.62
N GLU A 145 20.26 -3.76 8.38
CA GLU A 145 20.95 -2.46 8.31
C GLU A 145 20.31 -1.51 7.28
N GLY A 146 20.25 -0.22 7.63
CA GLY A 146 19.73 0.84 6.77
C GLY A 146 18.22 0.82 6.53
N SER A 147 17.45 -0.02 7.24
CA SER A 147 15.98 -0.02 7.20
C SER A 147 15.42 1.09 8.09
N ASP A 148 14.42 1.82 7.62
CA ASP A 148 13.61 2.73 8.46
C ASP A 148 12.41 1.99 9.08
N LEU A 149 11.91 0.95 8.39
CA LEU A 149 10.81 0.10 8.84
C LEU A 149 11.01 -1.35 8.39
N VAL A 150 10.69 -2.30 9.25
CA VAL A 150 10.82 -3.74 9.00
C VAL A 150 9.50 -4.43 9.32
N PHE A 151 8.93 -5.14 8.34
CA PHE A 151 7.82 -6.06 8.54
C PHE A 151 8.32 -7.49 8.61
N ILE A 152 7.83 -8.27 9.57
CA ILE A 152 8.15 -9.70 9.71
C ILE A 152 6.87 -10.50 9.49
N THR A 153 6.95 -11.53 8.64
CA THR A 153 5.89 -12.52 8.41
C THR A 153 6.49 -13.93 8.54
N ALA A 154 5.75 -14.88 9.11
CA ALA A 154 6.24 -16.21 9.48
C ALA A 154 5.17 -17.29 9.30
#